data_AF-A0A842KWL4-F1
#
_entry.id   AF-A0A842KWL4-F1
#
_cell.length_a   1.000
_cell.length_b   1.000
_cell.length_c   1.000
_cell.angle_alpha   90.00
_cell.angle_beta   90.00
_cell.angle_gamma   90.00
#
_symmetry.space_group_name_H-M   'P 1'
#
loop_
_entity.id
_entity.type
_entity.pdbx_description
1 polymer ?
#
loop_
_entity_poly.entity_id
_entity_poly.type
_entity_poly.pdbx_seq_one_letter_code
_entity_poly.pdbx_strand_id
1 'polypeptide(L)'
;MMLKMEVKIPKDRIGALIGKGGKIKEAIERECGVKMEVDSGTGDVIVSTEDQANLVGLNKALNIAKAIGRGFSYERAKALYDDEYMLDIIDLTDYAGKSESNLVRIKGRIIGADGKARRIIEDLTDTYISVYGHTVSIIGKADDVKAAREAVEALAEGSLHKTVYEKLQRRRSRMKLERLQLWERRGEEFEGDIF
;
A
#
# COMPACT_ATOMS: atom_id res chain seq x y z
N MET A 1 -16.01 -26.73 8.13
CA MET A 1 -14.60 -26.39 8.48
C MET A 1 -14.51 -24.88 8.52
N MET A 2 -13.75 -24.27 9.43
CA MET A 2 -13.61 -22.81 9.48
C MET A 2 -12.26 -22.44 8.87
N LEU A 3 -12.23 -21.52 7.89
CA LEU A 3 -10.98 -20.99 7.36
C LEU A 3 -10.51 -19.86 8.27
N LYS A 4 -9.21 -19.82 8.54
CA LYS A 4 -8.59 -18.76 9.35
C LYS A 4 -7.20 -18.43 8.85
N MET A 5 -6.84 -17.16 8.92
CA MET A 5 -5.45 -16.68 8.78
C MET A 5 -5.14 -15.74 9.93
N GLU A 6 -3.85 -15.57 10.19
CA GLU A 6 -3.37 -14.71 11.26
C GLU A 6 -2.34 -13.71 10.77
N VAL A 7 -2.30 -12.57 11.45
CA VAL A 7 -1.25 -11.56 11.30
C VAL A 7 -0.95 -10.96 12.66
N LYS A 8 0.32 -10.69 12.92
CA LYS A 8 0.74 -9.90 14.08
C LYS A 8 0.91 -8.43 13.70
N ILE A 9 0.31 -7.53 14.49
CA ILE A 9 0.49 -6.08 14.36
C ILE A 9 1.20 -5.50 15.59
N PRO A 10 1.90 -4.36 15.45
CA PRO A 10 2.50 -3.66 16.59
C PRO A 10 1.45 -3.21 17.62
N LYS A 11 1.81 -3.25 18.91
CA LYS A 11 0.87 -2.97 20.00
C LYS A 11 0.26 -1.57 19.94
N ASP A 12 1.05 -0.57 19.56
CA ASP A 12 0.63 0.81 19.37
C ASP A 12 -0.34 1.00 18.18
N ARG A 13 -0.47 -0.02 17.32
CA ARG A 13 -1.38 -0.01 16.16
C ARG A 13 -2.69 -0.76 16.39
N ILE A 14 -2.81 -1.49 17.50
CA ILE A 14 -4.05 -2.21 17.87
C ILE A 14 -5.24 -1.25 17.93
N GLY A 15 -5.09 -0.11 18.61
CA GLY A 15 -6.16 0.88 18.71
C GLY A 15 -6.58 1.47 17.36
N ALA A 16 -5.65 1.58 16.41
CA ALA A 16 -5.94 2.04 15.06
C ALA A 16 -6.71 1.00 14.23
N LEU A 17 -6.49 -0.29 14.47
CA LEU A 17 -7.22 -1.38 13.82
C LEU A 17 -8.63 -1.55 14.42
N ILE A 18 -8.76 -1.49 15.74
CA ILE A 18 -10.05 -1.64 16.43
C ILE A 18 -10.93 -0.40 16.15
N GLY A 19 -10.35 0.80 16.25
CA GLY A 19 -11.08 2.06 16.14
C GLY A 19 -11.94 2.36 17.38
N LYS A 20 -12.44 3.61 17.46
CA LYS A 20 -13.26 4.06 18.60
C LYS A 20 -14.53 3.20 18.70
N GLY A 21 -14.63 2.43 19.79
CA GLY A 21 -15.77 1.53 20.03
C GLY A 21 -15.86 0.35 19.06
N GLY A 22 -14.75 -0.07 18.44
CA GLY A 22 -14.75 -1.22 17.52
C GLY A 22 -15.16 -0.92 16.08
N LYS A 23 -15.49 0.34 15.76
CA LYS A 23 -16.07 0.72 14.46
C LYS A 23 -15.24 0.34 13.23
N ILE A 24 -13.89 0.38 13.32
CA ILE A 24 -13.04 0.05 12.18
C ILE A 24 -13.02 -1.46 11.97
N LYS A 25 -12.85 -2.23 13.05
CA LYS A 25 -12.95 -3.69 13.04
C LYS A 25 -14.29 -4.14 12.46
N GLU A 26 -15.40 -3.60 12.96
CA GLU A 26 -16.76 -3.93 12.49
C GLU A 26 -16.96 -3.61 11.01
N ALA A 27 -16.40 -2.50 10.53
CA ALA A 27 -16.44 -2.16 9.10
C ALA A 27 -15.67 -3.19 8.27
N ILE A 28 -14.45 -3.56 8.67
CA ILE A 28 -13.66 -4.58 7.95
C ILE A 28 -14.38 -5.93 7.93
N GLU A 29 -14.92 -6.36 9.07
CA GLU A 29 -15.71 -7.61 9.17
C GLU A 29 -16.90 -7.61 8.21
N ARG A 30 -17.64 -6.49 8.13
CA ARG A 30 -18.80 -6.36 7.25
C ARG A 30 -18.43 -6.33 5.77
N GLU A 31 -17.50 -5.45 5.37
CA GLU A 31 -17.15 -5.29 3.95
C GLU A 31 -16.46 -6.54 3.37
N CYS A 32 -15.72 -7.28 4.20
CA CYS A 32 -15.02 -8.50 3.77
C CYS A 32 -15.83 -9.79 4.01
N GLY A 33 -16.96 -9.75 4.73
CA GLY A 33 -17.72 -10.95 5.08
C GLY A 33 -16.94 -11.94 5.95
N VAL A 34 -16.21 -11.43 6.95
CA VAL A 34 -15.35 -12.21 7.84
C VAL A 34 -15.57 -11.85 9.31
N LYS A 35 -14.96 -12.63 10.21
CA LYS A 35 -14.81 -12.30 11.63
C LYS A 35 -13.35 -12.00 11.94
N MET A 36 -13.14 -11.07 12.88
CA MET A 36 -11.84 -10.67 13.37
C MET A 36 -11.78 -10.80 14.89
N GLU A 37 -10.71 -11.41 15.38
CA GLU A 37 -10.35 -11.44 16.78
C GLU A 37 -9.00 -10.74 16.94
N VAL A 38 -8.90 -9.81 17.88
CA VAL A 38 -7.70 -8.98 18.10
C VAL A 38 -7.28 -9.11 19.55
N ASP A 39 -6.14 -9.75 19.79
CA ASP A 39 -5.53 -9.80 21.12
C ASP A 39 -4.88 -8.46 21.43
N SER A 40 -5.48 -7.73 22.38
CA SER A 40 -5.01 -6.40 22.78
C SER A 40 -3.68 -6.42 23.56
N GLY A 41 -3.28 -7.57 24.10
CA GLY A 41 -2.03 -7.76 24.83
C GLY A 41 -0.84 -8.12 23.93
N THR A 42 -1.07 -8.95 22.90
CA THR A 42 -0.01 -9.48 22.01
C THR A 42 0.04 -8.82 20.64
N GLY A 43 -1.08 -8.25 20.17
CA GLY A 43 -1.24 -7.73 18.81
C GLY A 43 -1.49 -8.80 17.76
N ASP A 44 -1.84 -10.03 18.17
CA ASP A 44 -2.23 -11.09 17.25
C ASP A 44 -3.66 -10.83 16.74
N VAL A 45 -3.84 -10.91 15.43
CA VAL A 45 -5.11 -10.69 14.73
C VAL A 45 -5.45 -11.95 13.96
N ILE A 46 -6.55 -12.58 14.32
CA ILE A 46 -7.09 -13.77 13.64
C ILE A 46 -8.28 -13.31 12.80
N VAL A 47 -8.23 -13.61 11.51
CA VAL A 47 -9.32 -13.37 10.56
C VAL A 47 -9.89 -14.72 10.14
N SER A 48 -11.20 -14.89 10.25
CA SER A 48 -11.84 -16.19 10.00
C SER A 48 -13.17 -16.08 9.26
N THR A 49 -13.55 -17.14 8.57
CA THR A 49 -14.85 -17.26 7.90
C THR A 49 -15.32 -18.71 7.87
N GLU A 50 -16.64 -18.91 7.91
CA GLU A 50 -17.27 -20.21 7.71
C GLU A 50 -17.47 -20.53 6.21
N ASP A 51 -17.58 -19.49 5.38
CA ASP A 51 -17.72 -19.62 3.94
C ASP A 51 -16.38 -20.02 3.29
N GLN A 52 -16.29 -21.28 2.88
CA GLN A 52 -15.09 -21.83 2.25
C GLN A 52 -14.73 -21.16 0.91
N ALA A 53 -15.68 -20.49 0.27
CA ALA A 53 -15.43 -19.76 -0.98
C ALA A 53 -14.88 -18.35 -0.73
N ASN A 54 -15.02 -17.78 0.47
CA ASN A 54 -14.64 -16.39 0.76
C ASN A 54 -13.14 -16.21 1.10
N LEU A 55 -12.26 -16.77 0.25
CA LEU A 55 -10.81 -16.56 0.35
C LEU A 55 -10.41 -15.10 0.05
N VAL A 56 -11.16 -14.44 -0.83
CA VAL A 56 -10.89 -13.05 -1.24
C VAL A 56 -11.12 -12.10 -0.07
N GLY A 57 -12.28 -12.17 0.60
CA GLY A 57 -12.58 -11.34 1.76
C GLY A 57 -11.59 -11.54 2.91
N LEU A 58 -11.17 -12.79 3.14
CA LEU A 58 -10.18 -13.13 4.14
C LEU A 58 -8.82 -12.49 3.84
N ASN A 59 -8.33 -12.59 2.60
CA ASN A 59 -7.09 -11.93 2.18
C ASN A 59 -7.19 -10.39 2.25
N LYS A 60 -8.32 -9.80 1.84
CA LYS A 60 -8.55 -8.35 1.92
C LYS A 60 -8.49 -7.85 3.36
N ALA A 61 -9.23 -8.49 4.27
CA ALA A 61 -9.20 -8.14 5.68
C ALA A 61 -7.81 -8.28 6.30
N LEU A 62 -7.08 -9.35 5.95
CA LEU A 62 -5.71 -9.55 6.40
C LEU A 62 -4.75 -8.46 5.88
N ASN A 63 -4.87 -8.08 4.61
CA ASN A 63 -4.06 -7.02 4.01
C ASN A 63 -4.38 -5.65 4.60
N ILE A 64 -5.65 -5.34 4.89
CA ILE A 64 -6.04 -4.10 5.58
C ILE A 64 -5.47 -4.07 7.00
N ALA A 65 -5.57 -5.18 7.75
CA ALA A 65 -4.98 -5.29 9.08
C ALA A 65 -3.45 -5.10 9.04
N LYS A 66 -2.77 -5.73 8.07
CA LYS A 66 -1.33 -5.53 7.81
C LYS A 66 -1.03 -4.07 7.52
N ALA A 67 -1.75 -3.43 6.59
CA ALA A 67 -1.55 -2.04 6.21
C ALA A 67 -1.67 -1.08 7.42
N ILE A 68 -2.72 -1.24 8.23
CA ILE A 68 -2.92 -0.45 9.45
C ILE A 68 -1.80 -0.70 10.45
N GLY A 69 -1.38 -1.96 10.62
CA GLY A 69 -0.22 -2.37 11.42
C GLY A 69 1.10 -1.77 10.92
N ARG A 70 1.21 -1.43 9.64
CA ARG A 70 2.37 -0.73 9.04
C ARG A 70 2.16 0.79 8.90
N GLY A 71 1.29 1.36 9.73
CA GLY A 71 1.20 2.81 9.91
C GLY A 71 0.17 3.52 9.03
N PHE A 72 -0.55 2.83 8.14
CA PHE A 72 -1.66 3.44 7.41
C PHE A 72 -2.83 3.77 8.34
N SER A 73 -3.55 4.85 8.03
CA SER A 73 -4.90 5.08 8.57
C SER A 73 -5.90 4.16 7.89
N TYR A 74 -7.04 3.92 8.54
CA TYR A 74 -8.15 3.17 7.91
C TYR A 74 -8.60 3.81 6.59
N GLU A 75 -8.67 5.15 6.54
CA GLU A 75 -9.09 5.89 5.34
C GLU A 75 -8.23 5.60 4.11
N ARG A 76 -6.94 5.30 4.29
CA ARG A 76 -6.05 4.92 3.19
C ARG A 76 -6.04 3.41 2.96
N ALA A 77 -6.09 2.63 4.04
CA ALA A 77 -6.08 1.17 3.97
C ALA A 77 -7.34 0.60 3.29
N LYS A 78 -8.50 1.27 3.41
CA LYS A 78 -9.75 0.84 2.77
C LYS A 78 -9.71 0.81 1.24
N ALA A 79 -8.71 1.41 0.61
CA ALA A 79 -8.49 1.24 -0.83
C ALA A 79 -8.30 -0.24 -1.21
N LEU A 80 -7.79 -1.07 -0.30
CA LEU A 80 -7.61 -2.52 -0.49
C LEU A 80 -8.92 -3.33 -0.48
N TYR A 81 -10.08 -2.68 -0.33
CA TYR A 81 -11.36 -3.33 -0.65
C TYR A 81 -11.52 -3.54 -2.16
N ASP A 82 -10.89 -2.69 -2.98
CA ASP A 82 -10.85 -2.80 -4.44
C ASP A 82 -9.77 -3.81 -4.87
N ASP A 83 -10.14 -4.75 -5.74
CA ASP A 83 -9.25 -5.80 -6.25
C ASP A 83 -8.15 -5.29 -7.19
N GLU A 84 -8.31 -4.08 -7.74
CA GLU A 84 -7.25 -3.44 -8.52
C GLU A 84 -6.09 -2.92 -7.65
N TYR A 85 -6.33 -2.75 -6.34
CA TYR A 85 -5.36 -2.21 -5.40
C TYR A 85 -4.65 -3.34 -4.63
N MET A 86 -3.33 -3.22 -4.53
CA MET A 86 -2.50 -4.15 -3.79
C MET A 86 -1.71 -3.44 -2.70
N LEU A 87 -1.33 -4.21 -1.67
CA LEU A 87 -0.40 -3.79 -0.62
C LEU A 87 0.97 -4.37 -0.91
N ASP A 88 1.97 -3.51 -0.88
CA ASP A 88 3.36 -3.87 -1.01
C ASP A 88 4.16 -3.37 0.19
N ILE A 89 5.13 -4.16 0.67
CA ILE A 89 5.89 -3.87 1.88
C ILE A 89 7.38 -4.05 1.58
N ILE A 90 8.15 -3.01 1.89
CA ILE A 90 9.61 -2.94 1.74
C ILE A 90 10.20 -2.98 3.16
N ASP A 91 11.08 -3.93 3.42
CA ASP A 91 11.87 -3.95 4.65
C ASP A 91 13.12 -3.07 4.48
N LEU A 92 13.18 -1.99 5.26
CA LEU A 92 14.30 -1.05 5.20
C LEU A 92 15.58 -1.64 5.81
N THR A 93 15.50 -2.75 6.55
CA THR A 93 16.71 -3.42 7.08
C THR A 93 17.56 -4.02 5.97
N ASP A 94 16.96 -4.35 4.82
CA ASP A 94 17.68 -4.80 3.62
C ASP A 94 18.64 -3.72 3.08
N TYR A 95 18.34 -2.44 3.32
CA TYR A 95 19.14 -1.28 2.88
C TYR A 95 19.97 -0.67 4.02
N ALA A 96 19.43 -0.69 5.24
CA ALA A 96 20.08 -0.11 6.41
C ALA A 96 21.16 -1.03 7.00
N GLY A 97 21.06 -2.34 6.75
CA GLY A 97 21.78 -3.37 7.48
C GLY A 97 21.42 -3.34 8.97
N LYS A 98 22.41 -3.55 9.84
CA LYS A 98 22.23 -3.51 11.30
C LYS A 98 22.30 -2.10 11.91
N SER A 99 22.48 -1.06 11.10
CA SER A 99 22.72 0.30 11.59
C SER A 99 21.43 1.09 11.77
N GLU A 100 21.08 1.38 13.02
CA GLU A 100 19.92 2.20 13.35
C GLU A 100 20.06 3.65 12.86
N SER A 101 21.27 4.22 12.92
CA SER A 101 21.56 5.54 12.35
C SER A 101 21.34 5.58 10.84
N ASN A 102 21.75 4.52 10.12
CA ASN A 102 21.48 4.42 8.69
C ASN A 102 19.99 4.28 8.41
N LEU A 103 19.26 3.51 9.20
CA LEU A 103 17.80 3.38 9.09
C LEU A 103 17.09 4.73 9.28
N VAL A 104 17.49 5.51 10.30
CA VAL A 104 16.96 6.88 10.53
C VAL A 104 17.25 7.77 9.32
N ARG A 105 18.46 7.72 8.78
CA ARG A 105 18.85 8.49 7.58
C ARG A 105 18.03 8.10 6.36
N ILE A 106 17.85 6.81 6.10
CA ILE A 106 17.07 6.27 4.97
C ILE A 106 15.60 6.72 5.09
N LYS A 107 14.98 6.55 6.27
CA LYS A 107 13.62 7.06 6.54
C LYS A 107 13.53 8.56 6.29
N GLY A 108 14.51 9.33 6.77
CA GLY A 108 14.58 10.78 6.53
C GLY A 108 14.61 11.15 5.05
N ARG A 109 15.31 10.38 4.20
CA ARG A 109 15.32 10.59 2.75
C ARG A 109 13.97 10.26 2.11
N ILE A 110 13.36 9.15 2.48
CA ILE A 110 12.07 8.71 1.92
C ILE A 110 10.95 9.67 2.32
N ILE A 111 10.93 10.12 3.57
CA ILE A 111 9.95 11.10 4.06
C ILE A 111 10.22 12.47 3.42
N GLY A 112 11.48 12.92 3.45
CA GLY A 112 11.89 14.26 3.02
C GLY A 112 11.43 15.35 4.00
N ALA A 113 11.87 16.59 3.78
CA ALA A 113 11.48 17.71 4.63
C ALA A 113 9.95 17.86 4.68
N ASP A 114 9.37 17.86 5.88
CA ASP A 114 7.91 17.89 6.12
C ASP A 114 7.12 16.84 5.30
N GLY A 115 7.72 15.68 5.02
CA GLY A 115 7.05 14.65 4.20
C GLY A 115 6.96 14.97 2.72
N LYS A 116 7.71 15.97 2.21
CA LYS A 116 7.64 16.44 0.82
C LYS A 116 8.04 15.35 -0.18
N ALA A 117 9.09 14.57 0.10
CA ALA A 117 9.56 13.54 -0.84
C ALA A 117 8.51 12.43 -1.00
N ARG A 118 7.99 11.92 0.12
CA ARG A 118 6.90 10.95 0.15
C ARG A 118 5.69 11.44 -0.66
N ARG A 119 5.22 12.67 -0.41
CA ARG A 119 4.07 13.25 -1.12
C ARG A 119 4.31 13.36 -2.63
N ILE A 120 5.50 13.79 -3.06
CA ILE A 120 5.83 13.85 -4.49
C ILE A 120 5.79 12.46 -5.12
N ILE A 121 6.30 11.43 -4.44
CA ILE A 121 6.26 10.05 -4.97
C ILE A 121 4.81 9.58 -5.07
N GLU A 122 4.01 9.78 -4.02
CA GLU A 122 2.57 9.47 -4.01
C GLU A 122 1.86 10.14 -5.20
N ASP A 123 2.06 11.44 -5.40
CA ASP A 123 1.40 12.22 -6.46
C ASP A 123 1.84 11.82 -7.88
N LEU A 124 3.10 11.40 -8.05
CA LEU A 124 3.64 10.98 -9.33
C LEU A 124 3.31 9.54 -9.69
N THR A 125 2.98 8.73 -8.68
CA THR A 125 2.68 7.30 -8.87
C THR A 125 1.22 6.96 -8.62
N ASP A 126 0.38 7.90 -8.14
CA ASP A 126 -1.02 7.61 -7.74
C ASP A 126 -1.11 6.50 -6.68
N THR A 127 -0.18 6.54 -5.72
CA THR A 127 -0.10 5.57 -4.63
C THR A 127 -0.25 6.22 -3.26
N TYR A 128 -0.50 5.39 -2.26
CA TYR A 128 -0.39 5.76 -0.86
C TYR A 128 0.84 5.13 -0.22
N ILE A 129 1.61 5.92 0.52
CA ILE A 129 2.85 5.46 1.17
C ILE A 129 2.78 5.72 2.68
N SER A 130 3.16 4.70 3.45
CA SER A 130 3.38 4.76 4.89
C SER A 130 4.82 4.39 5.21
N VAL A 131 5.49 5.18 6.06
CA VAL A 131 6.83 4.87 6.59
C VAL A 131 6.68 4.64 8.07
N TYR A 132 6.86 3.40 8.53
CA TYR A 132 6.59 3.02 9.90
C TYR A 132 7.54 1.91 10.37
N GLY A 133 8.11 2.08 11.56
CA GLY A 133 9.08 1.14 12.13
C GLY A 133 10.30 0.95 11.21
N HIS A 134 10.45 -0.28 10.73
CA HIS A 134 11.51 -0.71 9.79
C HIS A 134 10.98 -0.90 8.37
N THR A 135 9.74 -0.51 8.08
CA THR A 135 9.10 -0.79 6.79
C THR A 135 8.63 0.46 6.09
N VAL A 136 8.61 0.41 4.76
CA VAL A 136 7.78 1.29 3.92
C VAL A 136 6.70 0.43 3.30
N SER A 137 5.45 0.86 3.41
CA SER A 137 4.31 0.17 2.80
C SER A 137 3.65 1.05 1.77
N ILE A 138 3.24 0.45 0.66
CA ILE A 138 2.70 1.12 -0.51
C ILE A 138 1.35 0.48 -0.87
N ILE A 139 0.33 1.29 -1.11
CA ILE A 139 -0.97 0.85 -1.61
C ILE A 139 -1.26 1.54 -2.94
N GLY A 140 -1.64 0.78 -3.96
CA GLY A 140 -1.95 1.30 -5.29
C GLY A 140 -2.17 0.19 -6.30
N LYS A 141 -2.31 0.56 -7.58
CA LYS A 141 -2.38 -0.38 -8.71
C LYS A 141 -1.00 -0.97 -9.01
N ALA A 142 -0.96 -2.16 -9.62
CA ALA A 142 0.27 -2.95 -9.77
C ALA A 142 1.46 -2.18 -10.38
N ASP A 143 1.27 -1.52 -11.53
CA ASP A 143 2.35 -0.78 -12.21
C ASP A 143 2.81 0.44 -11.38
N ASP A 144 1.87 1.06 -10.69
CA ASP A 144 2.09 2.25 -9.88
C ASP A 144 2.82 1.96 -8.58
N VAL A 145 2.43 0.87 -7.91
CA VAL A 145 3.16 0.28 -6.78
C VAL A 145 4.59 -0.06 -7.19
N LYS A 146 4.79 -0.69 -8.35
CA LYS A 146 6.13 -1.03 -8.86
C LYS A 146 7.00 0.21 -9.00
N ALA A 147 6.50 1.29 -9.59
CA ALA A 147 7.27 2.51 -9.74
C ALA A 147 7.53 3.23 -8.42
N ALA A 148 6.56 3.23 -7.50
CA ALA A 148 6.74 3.78 -6.16
C ALA A 148 7.79 2.99 -5.37
N ARG A 149 7.78 1.65 -5.47
CA ARG A 149 8.81 0.78 -4.90
C ARG A 149 10.19 1.15 -5.45
N GLU A 150 10.37 1.17 -6.78
CA GLU A 150 11.66 1.53 -7.39
C GLU A 150 12.18 2.91 -6.92
N ALA A 151 11.27 3.87 -6.72
CA ALA A 151 11.63 5.19 -6.21
C ALA A 151 12.06 5.16 -4.73
N VAL A 152 11.35 4.42 -3.89
CA VAL A 152 11.69 4.23 -2.47
C VAL A 152 13.03 3.53 -2.31
N GLU A 153 13.25 2.44 -3.05
CA GLU A 153 14.50 1.66 -3.03
C GLU A 153 15.67 2.53 -3.50
N ALA A 154 15.51 3.28 -4.60
CA ALA A 154 16.54 4.20 -5.08
C ALA A 154 16.91 5.27 -4.02
N LEU A 155 15.93 5.82 -3.29
CA LEU A 155 16.21 6.77 -2.20
C LEU A 155 16.93 6.11 -1.02
N ALA A 156 16.57 4.86 -0.70
CA ALA A 156 17.20 4.07 0.36
C ALA A 156 18.67 3.74 0.02
N GLU A 157 18.96 3.46 -1.25
CA GLU A 157 20.31 3.23 -1.79
C GLU A 157 21.15 4.51 -1.96
N GLY A 158 20.55 5.68 -1.72
CA GLY A 158 21.27 6.95 -1.72
C GLY A 158 21.16 7.78 -3.00
N SER A 159 20.32 7.38 -3.96
CA SER A 159 20.03 8.18 -5.16
C SER A 159 19.48 9.56 -4.79
N LEU A 160 19.88 10.59 -5.55
CA LEU A 160 19.41 11.95 -5.35
C LEU A 160 17.90 12.05 -5.60
N HIS A 161 17.19 12.80 -4.76
CA HIS A 161 15.75 13.08 -4.93
C HIS A 161 15.42 13.59 -6.33
N LYS A 162 16.22 14.52 -6.86
CA LYS A 162 16.05 15.07 -8.21
C LYS A 162 16.01 13.97 -9.28
N THR A 163 16.97 13.04 -9.24
CA THR A 163 17.05 11.92 -10.19
C THR A 163 15.82 11.01 -10.09
N VAL A 164 15.37 10.71 -8.87
CA VAL A 164 14.16 9.90 -8.64
C VAL A 164 12.92 10.60 -9.20
N TYR A 165 12.75 11.90 -8.92
CA TYR A 165 11.61 12.67 -9.42
C TYR A 165 11.59 12.76 -10.95
N GLU A 166 12.73 13.02 -11.58
CA GLU A 166 12.84 13.06 -13.04
C GLU A 166 12.48 11.72 -13.67
N LYS A 167 12.92 10.59 -13.08
CA LYS A 167 12.55 9.25 -13.56
C LYS A 167 11.04 9.03 -13.48
N LEU A 168 10.41 9.37 -12.35
CA LEU A 168 8.96 9.25 -12.16
C LEU A 168 8.17 10.16 -13.11
N GLN A 169 8.62 11.40 -13.31
CA GLN A 169 8.00 12.34 -14.25
C GLN A 169 8.07 11.81 -15.68
N ARG A 170 9.22 11.30 -16.13
CA ARG A 170 9.36 10.69 -17.46
C ARG A 170 8.42 9.50 -17.64
N ARG A 171 8.31 8.63 -16.63
CA ARG A 171 7.33 7.50 -16.63
C ARG A 171 5.91 8.03 -16.78
N ARG A 172 5.51 8.99 -15.96
CA ARG A 172 4.15 9.57 -15.98
C ARG A 172 3.81 10.19 -17.34
N SER A 173 4.73 10.96 -17.93
CA SER A 173 4.55 11.56 -19.26
C SER A 173 4.40 10.49 -20.34
N ARG A 174 5.20 9.42 -20.29
CA ARG A 174 5.12 8.29 -21.23
C ARG A 174 3.76 7.58 -21.13
N MET A 175 3.32 7.23 -19.93
CA MET A 175 2.02 6.56 -19.74
C MET A 175 0.85 7.43 -20.21
N LYS A 176 0.94 8.76 -20.02
CA LYS A 176 -0.08 9.69 -20.52
C LYS A 176 -0.15 9.69 -22.06
N LEU A 177 1.00 9.67 -22.72
CA LEU A 177 1.08 9.62 -24.18
C LEU A 177 0.56 8.28 -24.73
N GLU A 178 0.98 7.16 -24.14
CA GLU A 178 0.50 5.81 -24.51
C GLU A 178 -1.03 5.72 -24.37
N ARG A 179 -1.58 6.27 -23.28
CA ARG A 179 -3.02 6.35 -23.10
C ARG A 179 -3.68 7.18 -24.19
N LEU A 180 -3.16 8.36 -24.55
CA LEU A 180 -3.76 9.17 -25.63
C LEU A 180 -3.78 8.42 -26.98
N GLN A 181 -2.67 7.78 -27.34
CA GLN A 181 -2.56 7.00 -28.59
C GLN A 181 -3.55 5.83 -28.64
N LEU A 182 -3.79 5.15 -27.52
CA LEU A 182 -4.80 4.09 -27.45
C LEU A 182 -6.23 4.62 -27.66
N TRP A 183 -6.51 5.85 -27.23
CA TRP A 183 -7.83 6.47 -27.42
C TRP A 183 -8.04 6.92 -28.86
N GLU A 184 -6.99 7.45 -29.51
CA GLU A 184 -6.99 7.77 -30.94
C GLU A 184 -7.23 6.52 -31.79
N ARG A 185 -6.44 5.45 -31.57
CA ARG A 185 -6.59 4.19 -32.31
C ARG A 185 -7.97 3.56 -32.14
N ARG A 186 -8.52 3.61 -30.92
CA ARG A 186 -9.87 3.10 -30.65
C ARG A 186 -10.94 3.94 -31.35
N GLY A 187 -10.75 5.26 -31.47
CA GLY A 187 -11.65 6.13 -32.25
C GLY A 187 -11.66 5.78 -33.74
N GLU A 188 -10.48 5.49 -34.30
CA GLU A 188 -10.33 5.08 -35.71
C GLU A 188 -10.94 3.70 -36.00
N GLU A 189 -10.78 2.72 -35.09
CA GLU A 189 -11.42 1.39 -35.20
C GLU A 189 -12.95 1.51 -35.21
N PHE A 190 -13.53 2.40 -34.39
CA PHE A 190 -14.98 2.63 -34.39
C PHE A 190 -15.51 3.33 -35.65
N GLU A 191 -14.71 4.16 -36.33
CA GLU A 191 -15.07 4.75 -37.63
C GLU A 191 -14.94 3.75 -38.80
N GLY A 192 -14.03 2.77 -38.69
CA GLY A 192 -13.82 1.72 -39.68
C GLY A 192 -14.93 0.65 -39.71
N ASP A 193 -15.59 0.39 -38.58
CA ASP A 193 -16.67 -0.60 -38.46
C ASP A 193 -18.06 -0.08 -38.87
N ILE A 194 -18.17 1.18 -39.31
CA ILE A 194 -19.44 1.82 -39.73
C ILE A 194 -19.64 1.83 -41.26
N PHE A 195 -18.82 1.10 -42.02
CA PHE A 195 -18.92 0.99 -43.48
C PHE A 195 -18.99 -0.44 -43.99
#